data_AF-A0A6A9SLQ8-F1
#
_entry.id   AF-A0A6A9SLQ8-F1
#
_cell.length_a   1.000
_cell.length_b   1.000
_cell.length_c   1.000
_cell.angle_alpha   90.00
_cell.angle_beta   90.00
_cell.angle_gamma   90.00
#
_symmetry.space_group_name_H-M   'P 1'
#
loop_
_entity.id
_entity.type
_entity.pdbx_description
1 polymer ?
#
loop_
_entity_poly.entity_id
_entity_poly.type
_entity_poly.pdbx_seq_one_letter_code
_entity_poly.pdbx_strand_id
1 'polypeptide(L)'
;MDVPPDTDIVYASCTEPGHAVLESLLEADAPVTEVVTLTPEMADRHGVVKYAEFDPLAADYGIPVYHPETYSMTDADREHFAALDGDLLVVNGWQRLVPEGVLRTFTHGALGNHGSAMGLPKGRGRSPLNWSLIQGYDRFLLSVIQLEPGVDDGAVVTTRKFDLTDHDTIETLYYKVSVLLKEMLPTAIETVVNGTELEEQPGEPTYYPKRTPDDGEVHWGDSTRDIYNLVRAVTDPYPGAFTFDGDTRIDVWEVVPFSTDLGWEAMPGRILEAFWTGDFAVATADGSVLVTDWETEGSWEPEPGVELDSPGEHDRVDGYDQRHNLSSGGGDA
;
A
#
# COMPACT_ATOMS: atom_id res chain seq x y z
N MET A 1 13.31 21.63 -12.16
CA MET A 1 13.08 21.89 -10.74
C MET A 1 13.84 23.16 -10.36
N ASP A 2 13.27 24.04 -9.54
CA ASP A 2 13.90 25.27 -9.02
C ASP A 2 14.54 25.02 -7.64
N VAL A 3 15.59 24.19 -7.65
CA VAL A 3 16.46 23.91 -6.49
C VAL A 3 17.84 24.50 -6.73
N PRO A 4 18.60 24.85 -5.67
CA PRO A 4 20.00 25.23 -5.81
C PRO A 4 20.80 24.21 -6.64
N PRO A 5 21.76 24.65 -7.49
CA PRO A 5 22.50 23.75 -8.38
C PRO A 5 23.35 22.69 -7.67
N ASP A 6 23.71 22.95 -6.41
CA ASP A 6 24.56 22.09 -5.58
C ASP A 6 23.72 21.26 -4.59
N THR A 7 22.40 21.14 -4.79
CA THR A 7 21.52 20.37 -3.91
C THR A 7 21.70 18.87 -4.11
N ASP A 8 22.08 18.14 -3.05
CA ASP A 8 22.29 16.69 -3.12
C ASP A 8 21.07 15.91 -2.59
N ILE A 9 20.34 15.23 -3.49
CA ILE A 9 19.16 14.43 -3.14
C ILE A 9 19.53 12.94 -3.08
N VAL A 10 19.24 12.30 -1.95
CA VAL A 10 19.31 10.84 -1.81
C VAL A 10 17.90 10.26 -1.95
N TYR A 11 17.72 9.23 -2.76
CA TYR A 11 16.41 8.63 -3.03
C TYR A 11 16.32 7.20 -2.49
N ALA A 12 15.45 6.95 -1.51
CA ALA A 12 15.23 5.64 -0.91
C ALA A 12 13.93 5.00 -1.38
N SER A 13 14.03 3.85 -2.06
CA SER A 13 12.89 3.08 -2.51
C SER A 13 13.24 1.63 -2.84
N CYS A 14 12.24 0.75 -2.85
CA CYS A 14 12.38 -0.64 -3.26
C CYS A 14 11.15 -1.17 -4.02
N THR A 15 10.27 -0.28 -4.50
CA THR A 15 9.00 -0.70 -5.14
C THR A 15 8.84 -0.10 -6.53
N GLU A 16 8.05 -0.77 -7.37
CA GLU A 16 7.75 -0.33 -8.75
C GLU A 16 7.18 1.10 -8.82
N PRO A 17 6.22 1.54 -7.99
CA PRO A 17 5.79 2.95 -7.96
C PRO A 17 6.95 3.92 -7.67
N GLY A 18 7.84 3.53 -6.76
CA GLY A 18 9.01 4.33 -6.42
C GLY A 18 10.05 4.38 -7.54
N HIS A 19 10.20 3.29 -8.30
CA HIS A 19 11.07 3.24 -9.48
C HIS A 19 10.55 4.18 -10.55
N ALA A 20 9.25 4.11 -10.88
CA ALA A 20 8.64 4.98 -11.88
C ALA A 20 8.75 6.47 -11.53
N VAL A 21 8.66 6.80 -10.24
CA VAL A 21 8.83 8.17 -9.74
C VAL A 21 10.29 8.62 -9.83
N LEU A 22 11.26 7.77 -9.46
CA LEU A 22 12.68 8.10 -9.60
C LEU A 22 13.05 8.37 -11.05
N GLU A 23 12.65 7.49 -11.97
CA GLU A 23 12.88 7.66 -13.41
C GLU A 23 12.38 9.03 -13.89
N SER A 24 11.17 9.43 -13.49
CA SER A 24 10.60 10.74 -13.85
C SER A 24 11.37 11.92 -13.25
N LEU A 25 11.97 11.78 -12.07
CA LEU A 25 12.82 12.81 -11.46
C LEU A 25 14.15 12.93 -12.22
N LEU A 26 14.75 11.81 -12.59
CA LEU A 26 16.00 11.76 -13.34
C LEU A 26 15.84 12.32 -14.76
N GLU A 27 14.75 12.00 -15.45
CA GLU A 27 14.39 12.58 -16.76
C GLU A 27 14.19 14.10 -16.71
N ALA A 28 13.86 14.63 -15.52
CA ALA A 28 13.70 16.06 -15.25
C ALA A 28 14.97 16.72 -14.69
N ASP A 29 16.12 16.05 -14.80
CA ASP A 29 17.43 16.48 -14.32
C ASP A 29 17.43 16.84 -12.81
N ALA A 30 16.63 16.13 -12.00
CA ALA A 30 16.70 16.28 -10.54
C ALA A 30 18.09 15.84 -10.04
N PRO A 31 18.68 16.55 -9.06
CA PRO A 31 20.05 16.28 -8.61
C PRO A 31 20.10 15.12 -7.62
N VAL A 32 19.71 13.92 -8.08
CA VAL A 32 19.79 12.69 -7.30
C VAL A 32 21.22 12.17 -7.34
N THR A 33 21.86 12.08 -6.17
CA THR A 33 23.28 11.72 -6.05
C THR A 33 23.52 10.31 -5.54
N GLU A 34 22.52 9.68 -4.91
CA GLU A 34 22.57 8.27 -4.53
C GLU A 34 21.16 7.67 -4.47
N VAL A 35 21.06 6.40 -4.86
CA VAL A 35 19.85 5.59 -4.67
C VAL A 35 20.07 4.60 -3.53
N VAL A 36 19.14 4.56 -2.58
CA VAL A 36 19.11 3.57 -1.51
C VAL A 36 18.01 2.56 -1.81
N THR A 37 18.37 1.29 -1.94
CA THR A 37 17.40 0.23 -2.28
C THR A 37 17.67 -1.07 -1.54
N LEU A 38 16.78 -2.04 -1.69
CA LEU A 38 16.97 -3.39 -1.17
C LEU A 38 17.55 -4.31 -2.24
N THR A 39 18.38 -5.24 -1.79
CA THR A 39 18.73 -6.40 -2.62
C THR A 39 17.49 -7.28 -2.87
N PRO A 40 17.45 -8.04 -3.98
CA PRO A 40 16.35 -8.98 -4.24
C PRO A 40 16.15 -9.99 -3.09
N GLU A 41 17.24 -10.44 -2.48
CA GLU A 41 17.21 -11.37 -1.35
C GLU A 41 16.57 -10.77 -0.08
N MET A 42 16.81 -9.48 0.19
CA MET A 42 16.16 -8.77 1.29
C MET A 42 14.68 -8.53 1.00
N ALA A 43 14.35 -8.17 -0.24
CA ALA A 43 12.98 -7.93 -0.65
C ALA A 43 12.12 -9.20 -0.55
N ASP A 44 12.64 -10.34 -1.03
CA ASP A 44 11.99 -11.66 -0.91
C ASP A 44 11.79 -12.06 0.55
N ARG A 45 12.86 -11.98 1.36
CA ARG A 45 12.80 -12.30 2.81
C ARG A 45 11.72 -11.52 3.55
N HIS A 46 11.50 -10.27 3.16
CA HIS A 46 10.54 -9.38 3.82
C HIS A 46 9.18 -9.31 3.11
N GLY A 47 8.97 -10.05 2.02
CA GLY A 47 7.73 -10.05 1.26
C GLY A 47 7.35 -8.66 0.73
N VAL A 48 8.32 -7.94 0.15
CA VAL A 48 8.08 -6.59 -0.38
C VAL A 48 7.17 -6.66 -1.61
N VAL A 49 5.91 -6.29 -1.41
CA VAL A 49 4.90 -6.19 -2.46
C VAL A 49 5.33 -5.19 -3.53
N LYS A 50 5.23 -5.59 -4.81
CA LYS A 50 5.71 -4.85 -5.99
C LYS A 50 7.19 -4.43 -5.90
N TYR A 51 8.07 -5.32 -5.45
CA TYR A 51 9.51 -5.06 -5.48
C TYR A 51 9.98 -4.70 -6.89
N ALA A 52 10.89 -3.73 -6.99
CA ALA A 52 11.59 -3.39 -8.22
C ALA A 52 13.10 -3.25 -7.97
N GLU A 53 13.91 -3.69 -8.91
CA GLU A 53 15.36 -3.48 -8.89
C GLU A 53 15.69 -2.06 -9.36
N PHE A 54 16.56 -1.35 -8.63
CA PHE A 54 16.96 0.02 -8.96
C PHE A 54 18.37 0.10 -9.55
N ASP A 55 19.21 -0.92 -9.36
CA ASP A 55 20.59 -0.96 -9.84
C ASP A 55 20.72 -0.69 -11.35
N PRO A 56 19.86 -1.25 -12.25
CA PRO A 56 19.95 -0.95 -13.67
C PRO A 56 19.67 0.52 -14.00
N LEU A 57 18.59 1.09 -13.43
CA LEU A 57 18.23 2.49 -13.65
C LEU A 57 19.31 3.43 -13.12
N ALA A 58 19.81 3.20 -11.91
CA ALA A 58 20.87 4.01 -11.33
C ALA A 58 22.15 3.96 -12.18
N ALA A 59 22.52 2.78 -12.70
CA ALA A 59 23.68 2.63 -13.58
C ALA A 59 23.54 3.40 -14.90
N ASP A 60 22.36 3.44 -15.50
CA ASP A 60 22.08 4.19 -16.74
C ASP A 60 22.29 5.71 -16.56
N TYR A 61 22.05 6.22 -15.36
CA TYR A 61 22.28 7.63 -14.99
C TYR A 61 23.63 7.88 -14.29
N GLY A 62 24.43 6.83 -14.07
CA GLY A 62 25.73 6.94 -13.39
C GLY A 62 25.64 7.28 -11.91
N ILE A 63 24.54 6.91 -11.25
CA ILE A 63 24.25 7.18 -9.85
C ILE A 63 24.66 5.96 -9.01
N PRO A 64 25.42 6.14 -7.91
CA PRO A 64 25.74 5.05 -7.00
C PRO A 64 24.49 4.49 -6.31
N VAL A 65 24.53 3.20 -5.98
CA VAL A 65 23.49 2.51 -5.23
C VAL A 65 24.05 2.04 -3.89
N TYR A 66 23.35 2.38 -2.82
CA TYR A 66 23.60 1.88 -1.48
C TYR A 66 22.52 0.86 -1.08
N HIS A 67 22.97 -0.32 -0.67
CA HIS A 67 22.11 -1.36 -0.11
C HIS A 67 22.35 -1.39 1.41
N PRO A 68 21.36 -1.02 2.24
CA PRO A 68 21.55 -0.97 3.68
C PRO A 68 21.70 -2.38 4.27
N GLU A 69 22.36 -2.48 5.42
CA GLU A 69 22.56 -3.78 6.09
C GLU A 69 21.23 -4.43 6.49
N THR A 70 20.23 -3.61 6.80
CA THR A 70 18.89 -4.05 7.16
C THR A 70 17.82 -3.17 6.51
N TYR A 71 16.61 -3.71 6.34
CA TYR A 71 15.48 -2.93 5.81
C TYR A 71 15.10 -1.73 6.71
N SER A 72 15.49 -1.76 7.99
CA SER A 72 15.19 -0.65 8.91
C SER A 72 16.29 0.42 8.95
N MET A 73 17.31 0.37 8.07
CA MET A 73 18.41 1.35 8.00
C MET A 73 19.02 1.65 9.38
N THR A 74 19.48 0.59 10.06
CA THR A 74 19.98 0.63 11.44
C THR A 74 21.15 1.60 11.65
N ASP A 75 21.60 1.79 12.90
CA ASP A 75 22.78 2.62 13.21
C ASP A 75 24.05 2.21 12.44
N ALA A 76 24.15 0.96 11.95
CA ALA A 76 25.24 0.54 11.07
C ALA A 76 25.26 1.30 9.73
N ASP A 77 24.09 1.67 9.20
CA ASP A 77 23.93 2.44 7.97
C ASP A 77 24.14 3.95 8.20
N ARG A 78 24.04 4.41 9.45
CA ARG A 78 24.12 5.83 9.81
C ARG A 78 25.45 6.47 9.44
N GLU A 79 26.55 5.75 9.56
CA GLU A 79 27.88 6.27 9.19
C GLU A 79 27.98 6.57 7.70
N HIS A 80 27.35 5.74 6.86
CA HIS A 80 27.24 5.98 5.42
C HIS A 80 26.46 7.27 5.14
N PHE A 81 25.25 7.39 5.69
CA PHE A 81 24.42 8.59 5.50
C PHE A 81 25.06 9.88 6.03
N ALA A 82 25.78 9.80 7.15
CA ALA A 82 26.52 10.94 7.69
C ALA A 82 27.71 11.35 6.81
N ALA A 83 28.31 10.40 6.07
CA ALA A 83 29.42 10.67 5.17
C ALA A 83 28.96 11.23 3.81
N LEU A 84 27.71 10.98 3.41
CA LEU A 84 27.11 11.57 2.20
C LEU A 84 26.98 13.08 2.27
N ASP A 85 26.74 13.64 3.48
CA ASP A 85 26.47 15.07 3.69
C ASP A 85 25.33 15.59 2.78
N GLY A 86 24.31 14.74 2.55
CA GLY A 86 23.23 15.03 1.62
C GLY A 86 22.26 16.10 2.13
N ASP A 87 21.62 16.81 1.20
CA ASP A 87 20.69 17.89 1.54
C ASP A 87 19.30 17.37 1.89
N LEU A 88 18.79 16.39 1.13
CA LEU A 88 17.44 15.87 1.31
C LEU A 88 17.36 14.38 1.02
N LEU A 89 16.71 13.63 1.90
CA LEU A 89 16.30 12.25 1.65
C LEU A 89 14.86 12.21 1.12
N VAL A 90 14.62 11.58 -0.04
CA VAL A 90 13.27 11.30 -0.53
C VAL A 90 12.97 9.82 -0.34
N VAL A 91 11.99 9.51 0.49
CA VAL A 91 11.56 8.14 0.81
C VAL A 91 10.24 7.85 0.10
N ASN A 92 10.24 6.86 -0.78
CA ASN A 92 9.04 6.49 -1.53
C ASN A 92 8.91 4.96 -1.63
N GLY A 93 7.82 4.39 -1.13
CA GLY A 93 7.64 2.94 -1.14
C GLY A 93 8.64 2.19 -0.26
N TRP A 94 9.12 2.83 0.81
CA TRP A 94 9.88 2.18 1.87
C TRP A 94 8.96 1.85 3.04
N GLN A 95 8.85 0.57 3.42
CA GLN A 95 7.79 0.12 4.33
C GLN A 95 8.22 0.03 5.80
N ARG A 96 9.41 0.52 6.12
CA ARG A 96 9.99 0.56 7.48
C ARG A 96 10.22 2.02 7.89
N LEU A 97 10.19 2.29 9.19
CA LEU A 97 10.53 3.62 9.70
C LEU A 97 12.01 3.89 9.46
N VAL A 98 12.33 5.07 8.96
CA VAL A 98 13.71 5.56 8.88
C VAL A 98 14.12 6.05 10.26
N PRO A 99 15.23 5.55 10.85
CA PRO A 99 15.61 5.95 12.20
C PRO A 99 15.95 7.43 12.29
N GLU A 100 15.65 8.04 13.44
CA GLU A 100 15.94 9.45 13.72
C GLU A 100 17.42 9.80 13.48
N GLY A 101 18.32 8.87 13.78
CA GLY A 101 19.75 9.04 13.56
C GLY A 101 20.15 9.21 12.09
N VAL A 102 19.37 8.64 11.16
CA VAL A 102 19.51 8.79 9.71
C VAL A 102 18.79 10.04 9.23
N LEU A 103 17.54 10.28 9.67
CA LEU A 103 16.78 11.49 9.30
C LEU A 103 17.56 12.79 9.59
N ARG A 104 18.30 12.82 10.70
CA ARG A 104 19.08 13.98 11.15
C ARG A 104 20.41 14.19 10.41
N THR A 105 20.82 13.28 9.51
CA THR A 105 22.05 13.49 8.71
C THR A 105 21.82 14.42 7.53
N PHE A 106 20.57 14.68 7.15
CA PHE A 106 20.22 15.48 5.99
C PHE A 106 19.90 16.93 6.37
N THR A 107 20.44 17.90 5.62
CA THR A 107 20.27 19.35 5.89
C THR A 107 18.81 19.77 6.02
N HIS A 108 17.96 19.26 5.12
CA HIS A 108 16.53 19.53 5.05
C HIS A 108 15.68 18.33 5.53
N GLY A 109 16.31 17.36 6.20
CA GLY A 109 15.66 16.14 6.67
C GLY A 109 15.24 15.21 5.54
N ALA A 110 14.05 14.61 5.67
CA ALA A 110 13.53 13.68 4.67
C ALA A 110 12.08 13.96 4.31
N LEU A 111 11.74 13.77 3.04
CA LEU A 111 10.37 13.72 2.55
C LEU A 111 9.90 12.28 2.46
N GLY A 112 8.65 12.05 2.83
CA GLY A 112 7.93 10.81 2.57
C GLY A 112 6.58 11.11 1.96
N ASN A 113 5.84 10.06 1.63
CA ASN A 113 4.45 10.21 1.24
C ASN A 113 3.57 9.22 1.99
N HIS A 114 2.40 9.69 2.37
CA HIS A 114 1.36 8.89 3.00
C HIS A 114 0.01 9.45 2.59
N GLY A 115 -1.04 8.65 2.70
CA GLY A 115 -2.36 9.12 2.37
C GLY A 115 -3.46 8.46 3.17
N SER A 116 -4.66 8.99 2.99
CA SER A 116 -5.87 8.51 3.65
C SER A 116 -7.09 9.05 2.92
N ALA A 117 -8.16 8.26 2.82
CA ALA A 117 -9.45 8.74 2.32
C ALA A 117 -10.03 9.91 3.14
N MET A 118 -9.67 10.01 4.43
CA MET A 118 -10.09 11.07 5.32
C MET A 118 -9.13 12.27 5.36
N GLY A 119 -7.91 12.11 4.81
CA GLY A 119 -6.81 13.08 4.95
C GLY A 119 -6.12 13.01 6.31
N LEU A 120 -4.83 13.36 6.32
CA LEU A 120 -4.03 13.41 7.55
C LEU A 120 -4.56 14.47 8.54
N PRO A 121 -4.53 14.22 9.87
CA PRO A 121 -3.86 13.10 10.55
C PRO A 121 -4.71 11.82 10.68
N LYS A 122 -5.86 11.71 10.02
CA LYS A 122 -6.69 10.50 10.07
C LYS A 122 -6.16 9.44 9.13
N GLY A 123 -6.05 8.20 9.60
CA GLY A 123 -5.59 7.07 8.78
C GLY A 123 -4.07 7.06 8.56
N ARG A 124 -3.28 7.43 9.57
CA ARG A 124 -1.83 7.16 9.62
C ARG A 124 -1.57 5.65 9.71
N GLY A 125 -0.35 5.20 9.43
CA GLY A 125 0.04 3.81 9.59
C GLY A 125 -0.05 3.01 8.29
N ARG A 126 -0.63 1.80 8.35
CA ARG A 126 -0.36 0.79 7.31
C ARG A 126 -1.47 0.66 6.27
N SER A 127 -1.07 0.37 5.03
CA SER A 127 -1.95 -0.01 3.91
C SER A 127 -3.16 0.93 3.69
N PRO A 128 -2.98 2.26 3.68
CA PRO A 128 -4.10 3.19 3.59
C PRO A 128 -4.90 3.05 2.29
N LEU A 129 -4.27 2.60 1.19
CA LEU A 129 -4.94 2.35 -0.09
C LEU A 129 -5.92 1.17 0.02
N ASN A 130 -5.44 0.01 0.51
CA ASN A 130 -6.29 -1.17 0.71
C ASN A 130 -7.44 -0.84 1.64
N TRP A 131 -7.15 -0.19 2.78
CA TRP A 131 -8.19 0.23 3.70
C TRP A 131 -9.20 1.17 3.08
N SER A 132 -8.77 2.04 2.17
CA SER A 132 -9.68 2.97 1.52
C SER A 132 -10.68 2.26 0.61
N LEU A 133 -10.24 1.18 -0.06
CA LEU A 133 -11.10 0.30 -0.84
C LEU A 133 -12.03 -0.53 0.06
N ILE A 134 -11.48 -1.19 1.09
CA ILE A 134 -12.21 -2.04 2.05
C ILE A 134 -13.35 -1.26 2.71
N GLN A 135 -13.08 -0.04 3.17
CA GLN A 135 -14.07 0.82 3.83
C GLN A 135 -15.04 1.50 2.83
N GLY A 136 -14.89 1.23 1.53
CA GLY A 136 -15.80 1.74 0.50
C GLY A 136 -15.76 3.25 0.30
N TYR A 137 -14.62 3.91 0.57
CA TYR A 137 -14.50 5.34 0.30
C TYR A 137 -14.47 5.63 -1.21
N ASP A 138 -14.86 6.85 -1.57
CA ASP A 138 -14.96 7.35 -2.95
C ASP A 138 -13.77 8.21 -3.39
N ARG A 139 -12.79 8.39 -2.50
CA ARG A 139 -11.66 9.30 -2.71
C ARG A 139 -10.47 8.93 -1.86
N PHE A 140 -9.31 9.37 -2.28
CA PHE A 140 -8.06 9.28 -1.53
C PHE A 140 -7.34 10.62 -1.54
N LEU A 141 -6.83 11.04 -0.38
CA LEU A 141 -5.96 12.21 -0.25
C LEU A 141 -4.53 11.71 -0.03
N LEU A 142 -3.67 11.97 -1.00
CA LEU A 142 -2.24 11.67 -0.93
C LEU A 142 -1.49 12.94 -0.50
N SER A 143 -0.64 12.82 0.49
CA SER A 143 0.17 13.90 1.04
C SER A 143 1.66 13.57 0.91
N VAL A 144 2.46 14.56 0.53
CA VAL A 144 3.90 14.55 0.78
C VAL A 144 4.12 15.22 2.12
N ILE A 145 4.88 14.56 3.00
CA ILE A 145 5.11 14.98 4.37
C ILE A 145 6.60 15.06 4.67
N GLN A 146 6.98 15.94 5.59
CA GLN A 146 8.27 15.85 6.26
C GLN A 146 8.25 14.61 7.15
N LEU A 147 9.27 13.76 7.06
CA LEU A 147 9.36 12.59 7.92
C LEU A 147 9.93 12.97 9.29
N GLU A 148 9.24 12.48 10.31
CA GLU A 148 9.63 12.54 11.70
C GLU A 148 9.76 11.11 12.27
N PRO A 149 10.32 10.92 13.48
CA PRO A 149 10.48 9.60 14.08
C PRO A 149 9.16 8.85 14.35
N GLY A 150 8.03 9.54 14.41
CA GLY A 150 6.73 8.92 14.61
C GLY A 150 6.14 8.35 13.32
N VAL A 151 4.90 7.86 13.42
CA VAL A 151 4.21 7.20 12.31
C VAL A 151 3.41 8.24 11.54
N ASP A 152 3.91 8.62 10.36
CA ASP A 152 3.28 9.56 9.42
C ASP A 152 2.82 10.88 10.07
N ASP A 153 3.62 11.38 11.02
CA ASP A 153 3.23 12.45 11.93
C ASP A 153 3.76 13.84 11.60
N GLY A 154 4.79 13.94 10.75
CA GLY A 154 5.39 15.22 10.40
C GLY A 154 4.53 16.12 9.51
N ALA A 155 4.97 17.37 9.39
CA ALA A 155 4.25 18.44 8.70
C ALA A 155 3.93 18.10 7.22
N VAL A 156 2.78 18.58 6.74
CA VAL A 156 2.34 18.33 5.37
C VAL A 156 2.92 19.40 4.43
N VAL A 157 3.62 18.97 3.39
CA VAL A 157 4.16 19.86 2.35
C VAL A 157 3.10 20.17 1.30
N THR A 158 2.46 19.13 0.78
CA THR A 158 1.38 19.29 -0.20
C THR A 158 0.46 18.08 -0.18
N THR A 159 -0.81 18.30 -0.54
CA THR A 159 -1.82 17.25 -0.65
C THR A 159 -2.54 17.34 -1.99
N ARG A 160 -2.82 16.20 -2.60
CA ARG A 160 -3.68 16.07 -3.77
C ARG A 160 -4.70 14.95 -3.55
N LYS A 161 -5.82 15.06 -4.25
CA LYS A 161 -6.93 14.11 -4.17
C LYS A 161 -7.11 13.42 -5.52
N PHE A 162 -7.42 12.14 -5.49
CA PHE A 162 -8.01 11.42 -6.61
C PHE A 162 -9.27 10.66 -6.16
N ASP A 163 -10.11 10.30 -7.12
CA ASP A 163 -11.32 9.50 -6.93
C ASP A 163 -11.01 8.00 -6.86
N LEU A 164 -11.74 7.29 -6.01
CA LEU A 164 -11.79 5.84 -5.96
C LEU A 164 -13.08 5.42 -6.67
N THR A 165 -12.93 4.90 -7.89
CA THR A 165 -14.03 4.44 -8.72
C THR A 165 -14.43 3.02 -8.35
N ASP A 166 -15.56 2.55 -8.87
CA ASP A 166 -15.99 1.18 -8.69
C ASP A 166 -15.02 0.19 -9.35
N HIS A 167 -14.35 0.56 -10.43
CA HIS A 167 -13.45 -0.33 -11.17
C HIS A 167 -12.00 -0.33 -10.67
N ASP A 168 -11.71 0.45 -9.62
CA ASP A 168 -10.35 0.44 -9.08
C ASP A 168 -10.07 -0.85 -8.32
N THR A 169 -8.89 -1.41 -8.58
CA THR A 169 -8.25 -2.42 -7.76
C THR A 169 -7.09 -1.78 -7.00
N ILE A 170 -6.51 -2.51 -6.05
CA ILE A 170 -5.32 -2.03 -5.36
C ILE A 170 -4.17 -1.70 -6.33
N GLU A 171 -4.02 -2.44 -7.43
CA GLU A 171 -3.05 -2.17 -8.47
C GLU A 171 -3.29 -0.82 -9.16
N THR A 172 -4.54 -0.54 -9.58
CA THR A 172 -4.85 0.74 -10.23
C THR A 172 -4.63 1.93 -9.30
N LEU A 173 -4.80 1.73 -7.99
CA LEU A 173 -4.48 2.75 -6.99
C LEU A 173 -2.97 3.04 -6.93
N TYR A 174 -2.10 2.04 -7.04
CA TYR A 174 -0.66 2.27 -7.15
C TYR A 174 -0.29 3.08 -8.39
N TYR A 175 -0.97 2.85 -9.52
CA TYR A 175 -0.78 3.68 -10.72
C TYR A 175 -1.22 5.13 -10.49
N LYS A 176 -2.38 5.36 -9.86
CA LYS A 176 -2.85 6.71 -9.52
C LYS A 176 -1.89 7.44 -8.58
N VAL A 177 -1.36 6.74 -7.57
CA VAL A 177 -0.34 7.28 -6.65
C VAL A 177 0.94 7.64 -7.42
N SER A 178 1.41 6.76 -8.30
CA SER A 178 2.60 7.01 -9.11
C SER A 178 2.45 8.27 -9.98
N VAL A 179 1.29 8.43 -10.63
CA VAL A 179 0.97 9.64 -11.42
C VAL A 179 1.03 10.89 -10.55
N LEU A 180 0.36 10.89 -9.40
CA LEU A 180 0.36 12.07 -8.53
C LEU A 180 1.73 12.37 -7.93
N LEU A 181 2.52 11.36 -7.54
CA LEU A 181 3.84 11.61 -6.97
C LEU A 181 4.81 12.22 -7.99
N LYS A 182 4.73 11.82 -9.27
CA LYS A 182 5.49 12.47 -10.35
C LYS A 182 5.17 13.96 -10.47
N GLU A 183 3.92 14.34 -10.23
CA GLU A 183 3.50 15.75 -10.24
C GLU A 183 3.86 16.49 -8.93
N MET A 184 3.72 15.83 -7.79
CA MET A 184 3.82 16.45 -6.46
C MET A 184 5.26 16.59 -5.96
N LEU A 185 6.11 15.58 -6.17
CA LEU A 185 7.44 15.53 -5.56
C LEU A 185 8.36 16.67 -6.02
N PRO A 186 8.44 17.05 -7.31
CA PRO A 186 9.28 18.17 -7.71
C PRO A 186 8.95 19.46 -6.95
N THR A 187 7.67 19.80 -6.84
CA THR A 187 7.23 21.00 -6.10
C THR A 187 7.47 20.87 -4.59
N ALA A 188 7.31 19.66 -4.03
CA ALA A 188 7.53 19.42 -2.62
C ALA A 188 9.02 19.54 -2.24
N ILE A 189 9.91 19.01 -3.08
CA ILE A 189 11.36 19.15 -2.93
C ILE A 189 11.74 20.63 -2.96
N GLU A 190 11.29 21.38 -3.97
CA GLU A 190 11.52 22.83 -4.07
C GLU A 190 11.05 23.59 -2.81
N THR A 191 9.87 23.23 -2.30
CA THR A 191 9.28 23.88 -1.12
C THR A 191 10.17 23.73 0.12
N VAL A 192 10.67 22.51 0.35
CA VAL A 192 11.47 22.18 1.54
C VAL A 192 12.90 22.68 1.42
N VAL A 193 13.54 22.51 0.27
CA VAL A 193 14.91 22.99 0.03
C VAL A 193 14.99 24.51 0.12
N ASN A 194 13.96 25.23 -0.34
CA ASN A 194 13.89 26.69 -0.21
C ASN A 194 13.50 27.18 1.21
N GLY A 195 13.32 26.26 2.18
CA GLY A 195 13.07 26.61 3.58
C GLY A 195 11.69 27.20 3.84
N THR A 196 10.68 26.78 3.08
CA THR A 196 9.28 27.21 3.30
C THR A 196 8.78 26.65 4.62
N GLU A 197 8.14 27.48 5.44
CA GLU A 197 7.50 27.04 6.68
C GLU A 197 6.31 26.12 6.37
N LEU A 198 6.28 24.95 7.00
CA LEU A 198 5.26 23.92 6.80
C LEU A 198 4.23 23.95 7.92
N GLU A 199 3.00 23.56 7.61
CA GLU A 199 1.94 23.45 8.61
C GLU A 199 1.91 22.04 9.21
N GLU A 200 1.93 22.00 10.55
CA GLU A 200 1.69 20.78 11.31
C GLU A 200 0.28 20.22 11.08
N GLN A 201 0.14 18.91 11.19
CA GLN A 201 -1.15 18.24 10.99
C GLN A 201 -2.15 18.63 12.10
N PRO A 202 -3.32 19.21 11.77
CA PRO A 202 -4.27 19.63 12.79
C PRO A 202 -5.19 18.49 13.26
N GLY A 203 -5.39 18.36 14.58
CA GLY A 203 -6.36 17.45 15.18
C GLY A 203 -5.78 16.12 15.67
N GLU A 204 -6.65 15.24 16.17
CA GLU A 204 -6.23 13.95 16.75
C GLU A 204 -6.02 12.88 15.67
N PRO A 205 -4.91 12.11 15.70
CA PRO A 205 -4.65 11.07 14.71
C PRO A 205 -5.56 9.84 14.88
N THR A 206 -5.77 9.13 13.78
CA THR A 206 -6.28 7.74 13.80
C THR A 206 -5.34 6.85 13.01
N TYR A 207 -5.32 5.56 13.31
CA TYR A 207 -4.35 4.63 12.73
C TYR A 207 -5.03 3.46 12.05
N TYR A 208 -4.56 3.11 10.86
CA TYR A 208 -4.94 1.90 10.18
C TYR A 208 -4.18 0.70 10.76
N PRO A 209 -4.87 -0.38 11.14
CA PRO A 209 -4.24 -1.60 11.63
C PRO A 209 -3.55 -2.41 10.52
N LYS A 210 -2.58 -3.27 10.89
CA LYS A 210 -1.72 -4.04 9.97
C LYS A 210 -2.38 -5.31 9.39
N ARG A 211 -3.10 -5.30 8.28
CA ARG A 211 -3.68 -6.56 7.74
C ARG A 211 -2.65 -7.69 7.52
N THR A 212 -3.06 -8.94 7.73
CA THR A 212 -2.34 -10.18 7.39
C THR A 212 -3.02 -10.90 6.23
N PRO A 213 -2.37 -11.89 5.58
CA PRO A 213 -3.02 -12.70 4.54
C PRO A 213 -4.33 -13.35 5.03
N ASP A 214 -4.38 -13.84 6.27
CA ASP A 214 -5.58 -14.41 6.88
C ASP A 214 -6.76 -13.43 6.91
N ASP A 215 -6.50 -12.12 6.96
CA ASP A 215 -7.55 -11.12 6.89
C ASP A 215 -8.22 -11.05 5.50
N GLY A 216 -7.76 -11.84 4.51
CA GLY A 216 -8.36 -11.99 3.18
C GLY A 216 -9.52 -12.98 3.12
N GLU A 217 -9.81 -13.71 4.20
CA GLU A 217 -10.92 -14.67 4.19
C GLU A 217 -12.27 -13.94 4.01
N VAL A 218 -13.04 -14.41 3.03
CA VAL A 218 -14.34 -13.86 2.66
C VAL A 218 -15.36 -14.27 3.72
N HIS A 219 -15.91 -13.28 4.41
CA HIS A 219 -17.09 -13.47 5.24
C HIS A 219 -18.33 -13.26 4.38
N TRP A 220 -18.95 -14.35 3.94
CA TRP A 220 -20.07 -14.28 3.01
C TRP A 220 -21.31 -13.63 3.60
N GLY A 221 -21.41 -13.58 4.94
CA GLY A 221 -22.41 -12.81 5.67
C GLY A 221 -22.22 -11.29 5.63
N ASP A 222 -21.20 -10.79 4.92
CA ASP A 222 -21.05 -9.36 4.63
C ASP A 222 -21.96 -8.92 3.47
N SER A 223 -22.09 -7.60 3.30
CA SER A 223 -22.81 -7.06 2.14
C SER A 223 -22.08 -7.38 0.84
N THR A 224 -22.83 -7.44 -0.26
CA THR A 224 -22.30 -7.59 -1.62
C THR A 224 -21.19 -6.58 -1.91
N ARG A 225 -21.36 -5.34 -1.41
CA ARG A 225 -20.38 -4.28 -1.63
C ARG A 225 -19.11 -4.48 -0.80
N ASP A 226 -19.24 -4.93 0.44
CA ASP A 226 -18.07 -5.15 1.31
C ASP A 226 -17.22 -6.32 0.81
N ILE A 227 -17.85 -7.40 0.34
CA ILE A 227 -17.15 -8.52 -0.30
C ILE A 227 -16.42 -8.03 -1.55
N TYR A 228 -17.11 -7.29 -2.43
CA TYR A 228 -16.49 -6.70 -3.61
C TYR A 228 -15.29 -5.80 -3.28
N ASN A 229 -15.45 -4.94 -2.26
CA ASN A 229 -14.43 -4.04 -1.79
C ASN A 229 -13.22 -4.78 -1.20
N LEU A 230 -13.43 -5.86 -0.45
CA LEU A 230 -12.37 -6.71 0.06
C LEU A 230 -11.58 -7.31 -1.09
N VAL A 231 -12.25 -8.03 -2.00
CA VAL A 231 -11.59 -8.74 -3.12
C VAL A 231 -10.72 -7.78 -3.94
N ARG A 232 -11.27 -6.64 -4.38
CA ARG A 232 -10.49 -5.68 -5.19
C ARG A 232 -9.36 -4.98 -4.41
N ALA A 233 -9.43 -4.98 -3.07
CA ALA A 233 -8.41 -4.37 -2.21
C ALA A 233 -7.25 -5.31 -1.89
N VAL A 234 -7.46 -6.63 -1.95
CA VAL A 234 -6.44 -7.64 -1.60
C VAL A 234 -6.08 -8.57 -2.75
N THR A 235 -6.60 -8.33 -3.96
CA THR A 235 -6.16 -8.98 -5.21
C THR A 235 -4.71 -8.63 -5.55
N ASP A 236 -4.19 -9.16 -6.68
CA ASP A 236 -2.82 -8.92 -7.15
C ASP A 236 -2.46 -7.43 -7.04
N PRO A 237 -1.30 -7.10 -6.42
CA PRO A 237 -0.14 -7.95 -6.07
C PRO A 237 -0.17 -8.54 -4.64
N TYR A 238 -1.31 -8.55 -3.96
CA TYR A 238 -1.46 -9.13 -2.63
C TYR A 238 -1.87 -10.61 -2.70
N PRO A 239 -1.84 -11.36 -1.58
CA PRO A 239 -2.16 -12.80 -1.56
C PRO A 239 -3.58 -13.20 -1.97
N GLY A 240 -4.47 -12.27 -2.31
CA GLY A 240 -5.85 -12.56 -2.71
C GLY A 240 -6.83 -12.66 -1.54
N ALA A 241 -8.11 -12.57 -1.87
CA ALA A 241 -9.17 -13.01 -0.97
C ALA A 241 -9.34 -14.53 -1.12
N PHE A 242 -9.93 -15.19 -0.14
CA PHE A 242 -10.14 -16.64 -0.22
C PHE A 242 -11.32 -17.12 0.62
N THR A 243 -11.73 -18.36 0.40
CA THR A 243 -12.75 -19.07 1.18
C THR A 243 -12.44 -20.57 1.16
N PHE A 244 -13.27 -21.38 1.82
CA PHE A 244 -13.14 -22.83 1.84
C PHE A 244 -14.44 -23.54 1.47
N ASP A 245 -14.28 -24.72 0.88
CA ASP A 245 -15.30 -25.78 0.83
C ASP A 245 -14.72 -27.00 1.56
N GLY A 246 -15.04 -27.10 2.86
CA GLY A 246 -14.42 -28.05 3.76
C GLY A 246 -12.92 -27.81 3.90
N ASP A 247 -12.09 -28.78 3.52
CA ASP A 247 -10.63 -28.64 3.60
C ASP A 247 -10.01 -28.01 2.33
N THR A 248 -10.82 -27.66 1.33
CA THR A 248 -10.35 -27.14 0.04
C THR A 248 -10.34 -25.61 0.06
N ARG A 249 -9.17 -25.00 -0.10
CA ARG A 249 -9.04 -23.54 -0.26
C ARG A 249 -9.39 -23.11 -1.67
N ILE A 250 -10.19 -22.06 -1.80
CA ILE A 250 -10.48 -21.38 -3.06
C ILE A 250 -10.00 -19.94 -2.94
N ASP A 251 -9.01 -19.57 -3.75
CA ASP A 251 -8.53 -18.20 -3.89
C ASP A 251 -9.45 -17.45 -4.86
N VAL A 252 -9.83 -16.23 -4.49
CA VAL A 252 -10.80 -15.38 -5.19
C VAL A 252 -10.11 -14.08 -5.58
N TRP A 253 -9.83 -13.94 -6.87
CA TRP A 253 -9.07 -12.83 -7.44
C TRP A 253 -9.96 -11.70 -7.95
N GLU A 254 -11.13 -12.05 -8.49
CA GLU A 254 -12.11 -11.10 -9.00
C GLU A 254 -13.55 -11.55 -8.71
N VAL A 255 -14.36 -10.59 -8.26
CA VAL A 255 -15.81 -10.73 -8.18
C VAL A 255 -16.50 -9.50 -8.74
N VAL A 256 -17.74 -9.67 -9.19
CA VAL A 256 -18.60 -8.58 -9.64
C VAL A 256 -19.91 -8.61 -8.85
N PRO A 257 -20.41 -7.48 -8.32
CA PRO A 257 -21.77 -7.39 -7.79
C PRO A 257 -22.77 -7.88 -8.86
N PHE A 258 -23.46 -8.99 -8.59
CA PHE A 258 -24.24 -9.69 -9.61
C PHE A 258 -25.71 -9.28 -9.59
N SER A 259 -26.33 -9.31 -8.40
CA SER A 259 -27.73 -8.92 -8.25
C SER A 259 -28.08 -8.64 -6.79
N THR A 260 -28.98 -7.70 -6.55
CA THR A 260 -29.63 -7.50 -5.24
C THR A 260 -30.90 -8.34 -5.06
N ASP A 261 -31.38 -8.99 -6.13
CA ASP A 261 -32.63 -9.75 -6.12
C ASP A 261 -32.40 -11.26 -6.19
N LEU A 262 -31.35 -11.70 -6.88
CA LEU A 262 -30.98 -13.12 -6.98
C LEU A 262 -30.24 -13.56 -5.71
N GLY A 263 -30.71 -14.63 -5.09
CA GLY A 263 -30.08 -15.21 -3.90
C GLY A 263 -30.53 -14.61 -2.57
N TRP A 264 -31.46 -13.64 -2.56
CA TRP A 264 -31.91 -12.97 -1.34
C TRP A 264 -32.45 -13.91 -0.24
N GLU A 265 -33.05 -15.05 -0.61
CA GLU A 265 -33.55 -16.05 0.34
C GLU A 265 -32.53 -17.17 0.63
N ALA A 266 -31.40 -17.20 -0.07
CA ALA A 266 -30.37 -18.19 0.15
C ALA A 266 -29.52 -17.82 1.37
N MET A 267 -28.92 -18.84 1.98
CA MET A 267 -27.91 -18.60 3.01
C MET A 267 -26.67 -17.95 2.37
N PRO A 268 -26.10 -16.90 2.98
CA PRO A 268 -24.84 -16.34 2.51
C PRO A 268 -23.75 -17.41 2.43
N GLY A 269 -22.95 -17.37 1.36
CA GLY A 269 -21.93 -18.36 1.05
C GLY A 269 -22.43 -19.51 0.17
N ARG A 270 -23.74 -19.63 -0.03
CA ARG A 270 -24.29 -20.65 -0.92
C ARG A 270 -24.04 -20.33 -2.39
N ILE A 271 -23.46 -21.27 -3.12
CA ILE A 271 -23.36 -21.21 -4.59
C ILE A 271 -24.78 -21.36 -5.16
N LEU A 272 -25.23 -20.33 -5.87
CA LEU A 272 -26.55 -20.24 -6.48
C LEU A 272 -26.59 -20.96 -7.83
N GLU A 273 -25.54 -20.76 -8.62
CA GLU A 273 -25.40 -21.29 -9.98
C GLU A 273 -23.92 -21.37 -10.35
N ALA A 274 -23.57 -22.37 -11.16
CA ALA A 274 -22.25 -22.52 -11.73
C ALA A 274 -22.36 -22.51 -13.25
N PHE A 275 -21.56 -21.68 -13.91
CA PHE A 275 -21.61 -21.49 -15.35
C PHE A 275 -20.58 -22.36 -16.06
N TRP A 276 -20.87 -22.72 -17.31
CA TRP A 276 -19.98 -23.55 -18.13
C TRP A 276 -18.62 -22.89 -18.41
N THR A 277 -18.48 -21.57 -18.18
CA THR A 277 -17.23 -20.81 -18.28
C THR A 277 -16.30 -21.02 -17.09
N GLY A 278 -16.80 -21.58 -15.98
CA GLY A 278 -16.10 -21.68 -14.71
C GLY A 278 -16.52 -20.62 -13.69
N ASP A 279 -17.20 -19.54 -14.11
CA ASP A 279 -17.74 -18.53 -13.21
C ASP A 279 -18.85 -19.13 -12.33
N PHE A 280 -19.08 -18.57 -11.15
CA PHE A 280 -20.18 -19.00 -10.29
C PHE A 280 -20.74 -17.87 -9.44
N ALA A 281 -22.04 -17.91 -9.20
CA ALA A 281 -22.76 -16.92 -8.41
C ALA A 281 -22.88 -17.39 -6.96
N VAL A 282 -22.55 -16.53 -5.99
CA VAL A 282 -22.61 -16.83 -4.56
C VAL A 282 -23.54 -15.84 -3.87
N ALA A 283 -24.41 -16.34 -3.00
CA ALA A 283 -25.27 -15.51 -2.17
C ALA A 283 -24.46 -14.74 -1.11
N THR A 284 -24.85 -13.50 -0.86
CA THR A 284 -24.28 -12.62 0.18
C THR A 284 -25.40 -12.18 1.13
N ALA A 285 -25.10 -11.30 2.10
CA ALA A 285 -26.13 -10.82 3.04
C ALA A 285 -27.28 -10.03 2.40
N ASP A 286 -27.04 -9.38 1.26
CA ASP A 286 -27.99 -8.46 0.63
C ASP A 286 -28.16 -8.67 -0.89
N GLY A 287 -27.68 -9.80 -1.41
CA GLY A 287 -27.73 -10.09 -2.84
C GLY A 287 -26.84 -11.27 -3.23
N SER A 288 -26.07 -11.07 -4.28
CA SER A 288 -25.09 -12.03 -4.79
C SER A 288 -23.92 -11.35 -5.48
N VAL A 289 -22.78 -12.02 -5.45
CA VAL A 289 -21.63 -11.71 -6.30
C VAL A 289 -21.43 -12.83 -7.33
N LEU A 290 -20.86 -12.47 -8.48
CA LEU A 290 -20.36 -13.40 -9.47
C LEU A 290 -18.85 -13.47 -9.31
N VAL A 291 -18.33 -14.66 -9.01
CA VAL A 291 -16.89 -14.92 -8.99
C VAL A 291 -16.45 -15.16 -10.43
N THR A 292 -15.53 -14.32 -10.92
CA THR A 292 -15.10 -14.28 -12.34
C THR A 292 -13.63 -14.63 -12.53
N ASP A 293 -12.83 -14.56 -11.45
CA ASP A 293 -11.44 -15.04 -11.45
C ASP A 293 -11.14 -15.69 -10.10
N TRP A 294 -10.75 -16.96 -10.15
CA TRP A 294 -10.53 -17.80 -8.98
C TRP A 294 -9.59 -18.95 -9.31
N GLU A 295 -8.92 -19.46 -8.29
CA GLU A 295 -8.09 -20.66 -8.42
C GLU A 295 -8.19 -21.54 -7.17
N THR A 296 -7.80 -22.79 -7.34
CA THR A 296 -7.77 -23.77 -6.25
C THR A 296 -6.73 -24.84 -6.57
N GLU A 297 -6.16 -25.44 -5.54
CA GLU A 297 -5.34 -26.63 -5.72
C GLU A 297 -6.24 -27.87 -5.92
N GLY A 298 -6.01 -28.61 -7.00
CA GLY A 298 -6.68 -29.89 -7.25
C GLY A 298 -7.77 -29.81 -8.31
N SER A 299 -8.91 -30.46 -8.05
CA SER A 299 -9.99 -30.65 -9.02
C SER A 299 -11.34 -30.17 -8.51
N TRP A 300 -11.35 -29.20 -7.60
CA TRP A 300 -12.60 -28.60 -7.14
C TRP A 300 -13.23 -27.80 -8.28
N GLU A 301 -14.55 -27.95 -8.42
CA GLU A 301 -15.37 -27.21 -9.36
C GLU A 301 -16.59 -26.67 -8.61
N PRO A 302 -17.08 -25.47 -8.94
CA PRO A 302 -18.24 -24.90 -8.27
C PRO A 302 -19.50 -25.72 -8.59
N GLU A 303 -20.23 -26.13 -7.55
CA GLU A 303 -21.49 -26.86 -7.68
C GLU A 303 -22.65 -26.08 -7.02
N PRO A 304 -23.78 -25.88 -7.71
CA PRO A 304 -24.94 -25.22 -7.11
C PRO A 304 -25.42 -25.93 -5.84
N GLY A 305 -25.56 -25.17 -4.76
CA GLY A 305 -25.99 -25.65 -3.46
C GLY A 305 -24.86 -25.97 -2.47
N VAL A 306 -23.59 -25.96 -2.90
CA VAL A 306 -22.44 -25.93 -1.98
C VAL A 306 -22.49 -24.66 -1.13
N GLU A 307 -22.12 -24.78 0.14
CA GLU A 307 -22.06 -23.68 1.10
C GLU A 307 -20.59 -23.43 1.44
N LEU A 308 -20.09 -22.26 1.02
CA LEU A 308 -18.71 -21.84 1.27
C LEU A 308 -18.57 -21.33 2.71
N ASP A 309 -17.43 -21.62 3.31
CA ASP A 309 -17.13 -21.27 4.69
C ASP A 309 -16.93 -19.76 4.86
N SER A 310 -17.25 -19.28 6.05
CA SER A 310 -16.97 -17.91 6.50
C SER A 310 -16.19 -17.95 7.81
N PRO A 311 -15.27 -17.01 8.03
CA PRO A 311 -14.54 -16.90 9.30
C PRO A 311 -15.49 -16.53 10.45
N GLY A 312 -15.09 -16.77 11.69
CA GLY A 312 -15.82 -16.27 12.85
C GLY A 312 -15.72 -14.75 12.99
N GLU A 313 -16.64 -14.12 13.75
CA GLU A 313 -16.75 -12.66 13.94
C GLU A 313 -15.48 -11.96 14.49
N HIS A 314 -14.48 -12.71 14.96
CA HIS A 314 -13.24 -12.18 15.55
C HIS A 314 -11.96 -12.63 14.82
N ASP A 315 -12.11 -13.36 13.72
CA ASP A 315 -10.99 -13.98 13.03
C ASP A 315 -10.37 -13.06 11.96
N ARG A 316 -10.99 -11.89 11.71
CA ARG A 316 -10.56 -10.89 10.72
C ARG A 316 -10.56 -9.47 11.29
N VAL A 317 -9.70 -8.62 10.74
CA VAL A 317 -9.65 -7.19 11.04
C VAL A 317 -10.36 -6.40 9.94
N ASP A 318 -11.50 -5.82 10.27
CA ASP A 318 -12.44 -5.12 9.39
C ASP A 318 -12.54 -3.61 9.64
N GLY A 319 -11.93 -3.11 10.72
CA GLY A 319 -11.99 -1.70 11.05
C GLY A 319 -10.83 -1.18 11.91
N TYR A 320 -10.77 0.15 12.00
CA TYR A 320 -9.72 0.92 12.67
C TYR A 320 -9.51 0.55 14.14
N ASP A 321 -10.59 0.23 14.86
CA ASP A 321 -10.56 0.02 16.31
C ASP A 321 -10.35 -1.46 16.72
N GLN A 322 -10.22 -2.37 15.75
CA GLN A 322 -10.21 -3.81 16.02
C GLN A 322 -8.82 -4.37 16.35
N ARG A 323 -7.81 -3.51 16.49
CA ARG A 323 -6.52 -3.93 17.08
C ARG A 323 -6.25 -3.18 18.35
N HIS A 324 -6.33 -3.91 19.45
CA HIS A 324 -5.65 -3.53 20.67
C HIS A 324 -4.18 -3.23 20.36
N ASN A 325 -3.86 -1.94 20.43
CA ASN A 325 -2.53 -1.34 20.50
C ASN A 325 -1.58 -1.61 19.32
N LEU A 326 -1.25 -0.51 18.65
CA LEU A 326 0.03 -0.30 17.97
C LEU A 326 1.17 -0.76 18.89
N SER A 327 1.61 -2.01 18.80
CA SER A 327 2.89 -2.41 19.38
C SER A 327 3.98 -1.87 18.48
N SER A 328 4.43 -0.67 18.81
CA SER A 328 5.82 -0.30 18.66
C SER A 328 6.67 -1.35 19.40
N GLY A 329 7.37 -2.20 18.65
CA GLY A 329 8.44 -3.03 19.21
C GLY A 329 8.37 -4.51 18.83
N GLY A 330 9.37 -4.93 18.07
CA GLY A 330 10.07 -6.21 18.27
C GLY A 330 9.36 -7.46 17.77
N GLY A 331 9.80 -7.94 16.60
CA GLY A 331 9.52 -9.31 16.16
C GLY A 331 9.56 -9.44 14.65
N ASP A 332 10.74 -9.19 14.05
CA ASP A 332 11.06 -9.88 12.80
C ASP A 332 11.34 -11.35 13.18
N ALA A 333 10.40 -12.21 12.79
CA ALA A 333 10.66 -13.57 12.39
C ALA A 333 10.13 -13.70 10.97
#